data_AF-A0A016X054-F1
#
_entry.id   AF-A0A016X054-F1
#
_cell.length_a   1.000
_cell.length_b   1.000
_cell.length_c   1.000
_cell.angle_alpha   90.00
_cell.angle_beta   90.00
_cell.angle_gamma   90.00
#
_symmetry.space_group_name_H-M   'P 1'
#
loop_
_entity.id
_entity.type
_entity.pdbx_description
1 polymer ?
#
loop_
_entity_poly.entity_id
_entity_poly.type
_entity_poly.pdbx_seq_one_letter_code
_entity_poly.pdbx_strand_id
1 'polypeptide(L)'
;MAAVLNLGPSFAISPKIDDSVVDKALCGVNQFAYRLQWRLQNGPTVPHRQTTILSSMPFPSRGIRLPEPAPEVESRIANLELAIHRIYVSEATKTYRCNLTRTEQRGLTKLLRCKDRLRFTIGDKCSSFVVMPQSMDKDITN
;
A
#
# COMPACT_ATOMS: atom_id res chain seq x y z
N MET A 1 -7.65 6.73 12.26
CA MET A 1 -7.65 5.39 12.89
C MET A 1 -7.22 4.40 11.81
N ALA A 2 -5.91 4.22 11.62
CA ALA A 2 -5.37 3.36 10.55
C ALA A 2 -5.55 1.88 10.93
N ALA A 3 -5.91 1.06 9.94
CA ALA A 3 -6.41 -0.30 10.06
C ALA A 3 -5.62 -1.18 11.05
N VAL A 4 -6.25 -1.51 12.18
CA VAL A 4 -5.73 -2.46 13.18
C VAL A 4 -5.95 -3.91 12.73
N LEU A 5 -6.74 -4.14 11.68
CA LEU A 5 -7.21 -5.47 11.27
C LEU A 5 -6.93 -5.71 9.78
N ASN A 6 -5.71 -6.14 9.46
CA ASN A 6 -5.38 -6.65 8.13
C ASN A 6 -5.81 -8.11 8.03
N LEU A 7 -7.11 -8.35 7.83
CA LEU A 7 -7.75 -9.68 7.84
C LEU A 7 -7.60 -10.46 6.51
N GLY A 8 -6.62 -10.10 5.67
CA GLY A 8 -6.48 -10.63 4.31
C GLY A 8 -7.45 -10.00 3.30
N PRO A 9 -7.31 -10.30 1.99
CA PRO A 9 -8.03 -9.60 0.91
C PRO A 9 -9.55 -9.79 0.96
N SER A 10 -10.05 -10.93 1.46
CA SER A 10 -11.49 -11.21 1.56
C SER A 10 -12.18 -10.47 2.71
N PHE A 11 -11.43 -9.99 3.70
CA PHE A 11 -11.95 -9.28 4.87
C PHE A 11 -11.35 -7.86 4.99
N ALA A 12 -10.72 -7.37 3.93
CA ALA A 12 -10.26 -6.00 3.87
C ALA A 12 -11.48 -5.08 3.98
N ILE A 13 -11.57 -4.35 5.09
CA ILE A 13 -12.54 -3.29 5.23
C ILE A 13 -12.21 -2.27 4.14
N SER A 14 -13.17 -2.02 3.23
CA SER A 14 -12.98 -1.00 2.21
C SER A 14 -12.77 0.33 2.92
N PRO A 15 -11.56 0.95 2.87
CA PRO A 15 -11.33 2.20 3.55
C PRO A 15 -12.21 3.27 2.89
N LYS A 16 -12.62 4.27 3.67
CA LYS A 16 -13.23 5.46 3.10
C LYS A 16 -12.22 6.10 2.14
N ILE A 17 -12.71 6.50 0.98
CA ILE A 17 -11.90 7.25 0.03
C ILE A 17 -11.80 8.68 0.55
N ASP A 18 -10.59 9.01 1.02
CA ASP A 18 -10.17 10.33 1.46
C ASP A 18 -8.97 10.78 0.62
N ASP A 19 -8.62 12.06 0.64
CA ASP A 19 -7.51 12.62 -0.15
C ASP A 19 -6.20 11.86 0.06
N SER A 20 -5.94 11.40 1.29
CA SER A 20 -4.75 10.58 1.60
C SER A 20 -4.68 9.24 0.86
N VAL A 21 -5.83 8.67 0.48
CA VAL A 21 -5.90 7.44 -0.32
C VAL A 21 -5.60 7.75 -1.79
N VAL A 22 -6.09 8.89 -2.27
CA VAL A 22 -5.81 9.40 -3.63
C VAL A 22 -4.31 9.66 -3.78
N ASP A 23 -3.71 10.36 -2.83
CA ASP A 23 -2.26 10.64 -2.82
C ASP A 23 -1.43 9.36 -2.82
N LYS A 24 -1.83 8.34 -2.06
CA LYS A 24 -1.16 7.03 -2.07
C LYS A 24 -1.26 6.35 -3.42
N ALA A 25 -2.44 6.39 -4.06
CA ALA A 25 -2.63 5.81 -5.38
C ALA A 25 -1.76 6.52 -6.43
N LEU A 26 -1.76 7.87 -6.44
CA LEU A 26 -0.93 8.68 -7.33
C LEU A 26 0.57 8.46 -7.07
N CYS A 27 0.98 8.36 -5.82
CA CYS A 27 2.36 8.01 -5.45
C CYS A 27 2.77 6.63 -6.02
N GLY A 28 1.87 5.65 -5.96
CA GLY A 28 2.08 4.33 -6.58
C GLY A 28 2.24 4.40 -8.10
N VAL A 29 1.44 5.23 -8.78
CA VAL A 29 1.55 5.48 -10.23
C VAL A 29 2.89 6.13 -10.56
N ASN A 30 3.30 7.15 -9.80
CA ASN A 30 4.59 7.82 -9.97
C ASN A 30 5.78 6.87 -9.76
N GLN A 31 5.71 6.00 -8.74
CA GLN A 31 6.73 4.98 -8.53
C GLN A 31 6.79 3.97 -9.68
N PHE A 32 5.64 3.58 -10.21
CA PHE A 32 5.56 2.72 -11.38
C PHE A 32 6.14 3.40 -12.62
N ALA A 33 5.75 4.64 -12.90
CA ALA A 33 6.26 5.47 -13.99
C ALA A 33 7.79 5.56 -13.94
N TYR A 34 8.35 5.91 -12.79
CA TYR A 34 9.80 5.97 -12.57
C TYR A 34 10.48 4.63 -12.91
N ARG A 35 9.94 3.51 -12.43
CA ARG A 35 10.50 2.17 -12.73
C ARG A 35 10.34 1.78 -14.20
N LEU A 36 9.24 2.17 -14.84
CA LEU A 36 8.97 1.88 -16.24
C LEU A 36 9.94 2.64 -17.14
N GLN A 37 10.12 3.94 -16.90
CA GLN A 37 11.08 4.77 -17.62
C GLN A 37 12.51 4.23 -17.47
N TRP A 38 12.88 3.80 -16.26
CA TRP A 38 14.19 3.19 -16.06
C TRP A 38 14.40 1.89 -16.86
N ARG A 39 13.35 1.08 -17.01
CA ARG A 39 13.41 -0.15 -17.80
C ARG A 39 13.45 0.12 -19.30
N LEU A 40 12.77 1.16 -19.77
CA LEU A 40 12.82 1.57 -21.17
C LEU A 40 14.22 2.04 -21.59
N GLN A 41 14.90 2.82 -20.73
CA GLN A 41 16.25 3.30 -21.01
C GLN A 41 17.33 2.23 -20.93
N ASN A 42 17.24 1.34 -19.94
CA ASN A 42 18.28 0.32 -19.72
C ASN A 42 17.99 -1.02 -20.45
N GLY A 43 16.80 -1.18 -21.04
CA GLY A 43 16.36 -2.43 -21.66
C GLY A 43 16.01 -3.54 -20.64
N PRO A 44 15.55 -4.72 -21.11
CA PRO A 44 14.98 -5.76 -20.25
C PRO A 44 15.97 -6.48 -19.33
N THR A 45 17.29 -6.42 -19.58
CA THR A 45 18.24 -7.34 -18.91
C THR A 45 19.68 -6.86 -18.74
N VAL A 46 20.04 -5.62 -19.08
CA VAL A 46 21.47 -5.22 -19.04
C VAL A 46 21.69 -4.03 -18.11
N PRO A 47 22.40 -4.21 -16.99
CA PRO A 47 22.99 -3.08 -16.27
C PRO A 47 23.87 -2.31 -17.26
N HIS A 48 23.56 -1.04 -17.47
CA HIS A 48 24.34 -0.19 -18.36
C HIS A 48 25.84 -0.26 -17.98
N ARG A 49 26.74 -0.42 -18.96
CA ARG A 49 28.19 -0.63 -18.69
C ARG A 49 28.77 0.44 -17.75
N GLN A 50 28.24 1.66 -17.82
CA GLN A 50 28.58 2.75 -16.90
C GLN A 50 28.00 2.59 -15.49
N THR A 51 26.76 2.10 -15.32
CA THR A 51 26.17 1.88 -13.99
C THR A 51 26.82 0.70 -13.26
N THR A 52 27.26 -0.34 -13.98
CA THR A 52 28.06 -1.44 -13.41
C THR A 52 29.40 -0.94 -12.89
N ILE A 53 30.11 -0.12 -13.68
CA ILE A 53 31.41 0.47 -13.30
C ILE A 53 31.26 1.49 -12.16
N LEU A 54 30.16 2.23 -12.10
CA LEU A 54 29.88 3.16 -11.01
C LEU A 54 29.45 2.44 -9.72
N SER A 55 28.73 1.31 -9.83
CA SER A 55 28.34 0.50 -8.66
C SER A 55 29.52 -0.24 -8.01
N SER A 56 30.61 -0.45 -8.75
CA SER A 56 31.84 -1.05 -8.21
C SER A 56 32.80 -0.02 -7.63
N MET A 57 32.48 1.29 -7.70
CA MET A 57 33.29 2.30 -7.03
C MET A 57 32.97 2.37 -5.53
N PRO A 58 33.99 2.49 -4.66
CA PRO A 58 33.82 2.49 -3.21
C PRO A 58 33.06 3.71 -2.66
N PHE A 59 32.72 4.67 -3.51
CA PHE A 59 31.93 5.85 -3.16
C PHE A 59 30.70 5.93 -4.07
N PRO A 60 29.48 6.03 -3.52
CA PRO A 60 28.27 6.17 -4.33
C PRO A 60 28.37 7.42 -5.20
N SER A 61 28.08 7.29 -6.49
CA SER A 61 28.09 8.41 -7.43
C SER A 61 27.13 9.50 -6.95
N ARG A 62 27.61 10.74 -6.90
CA ARG A 62 26.84 11.92 -6.46
C ARG A 62 25.71 12.20 -7.45
N GLY A 63 24.48 11.88 -7.05
CA GLY A 63 23.26 12.36 -7.71
C GLY A 63 22.26 11.26 -8.01
N ILE A 64 21.03 11.43 -7.51
CA ILE A 64 19.86 10.70 -7.99
C ILE A 64 19.66 11.14 -9.45
N ARG A 65 19.93 10.25 -10.40
CA ARG A 65 19.64 10.50 -11.82
C ARG A 65 18.16 10.27 -12.06
N LEU A 66 17.48 11.26 -12.63
CA LEU A 66 16.11 11.09 -13.10
C LEU A 66 16.16 10.41 -14.47
N PRO A 67 15.31 9.40 -14.74
CA PRO A 67 15.20 8.85 -16.08
C PRO A 67 14.71 9.93 -17.05
N GLU A 68 15.25 9.92 -18.27
CA GLU A 68 14.81 10.76 -19.37
C GLU A 68 13.33 10.53 -19.75
N PRO A 69 12.54 11.59 -19.93
CA PRO A 69 11.12 11.48 -20.26
C PRO A 69 10.91 10.91 -21.68
N ALA A 70 10.11 9.85 -21.78
CA ALA A 70 9.69 9.30 -23.07
C ALA A 70 8.26 9.80 -23.39
N PRO A 71 8.07 10.67 -24.40
CA PRO A 71 6.82 11.40 -24.60
C PRO A 71 5.59 10.51 -24.81
N GLU A 72 5.78 9.35 -25.46
CA GLU A 72 4.69 8.37 -25.64
C GLU A 72 4.20 7.80 -24.30
N VAL A 73 5.14 7.49 -23.40
CA VAL A 73 4.84 6.86 -22.11
C VAL A 73 4.28 7.89 -21.12
N GLU A 74 4.79 9.11 -21.16
CA GLU A 74 4.27 10.22 -20.34
C GLU A 74 2.81 10.54 -20.64
N SER A 75 2.42 10.58 -21.92
CA SER A 75 1.01 10.82 -22.29
C SER A 75 0.08 9.75 -21.71
N ARG A 76 0.51 8.48 -21.69
CA ARG A 76 -0.26 7.36 -21.12
C ARG A 76 -0.30 7.40 -19.60
N ILE A 77 0.79 7.77 -18.94
CA ILE A 77 0.85 7.94 -17.48
C ILE A 77 -0.04 9.10 -17.04
N ALA A 78 0.04 10.26 -17.70
CA ALA A 78 -0.81 11.41 -17.39
C ALA A 78 -2.29 11.08 -17.54
N ASN A 79 -2.66 10.35 -18.61
CA ASN A 79 -4.03 9.87 -18.78
C ASN A 79 -4.48 8.92 -17.67
N LEU A 80 -3.58 8.04 -17.19
CA LEU A 80 -3.85 7.14 -16.07
C LEU A 80 -4.03 7.91 -14.76
N GLU A 81 -3.18 8.89 -14.47
CA GLU A 81 -3.28 9.76 -13.29
C GLU A 81 -4.61 10.53 -13.29
N LEU A 82 -4.98 11.12 -14.43
CA LEU A 82 -6.26 11.81 -14.58
C LEU A 82 -7.45 10.87 -14.40
N ALA A 83 -7.39 9.65 -14.95
CA ALA A 83 -8.45 8.66 -14.79
C ALA A 83 -8.60 8.21 -13.33
N ILE A 84 -7.49 7.93 -12.65
CA ILE A 84 -7.46 7.58 -11.22
C ILE A 84 -8.04 8.73 -10.41
N HIS A 85 -7.54 9.95 -10.60
CA HIS A 85 -8.02 11.12 -9.88
C HIS A 85 -9.54 11.31 -10.06
N ARG A 86 -10.05 11.20 -11.30
CA ARG A 86 -11.49 11.29 -11.59
C ARG A 86 -12.30 10.22 -10.86
N ILE A 87 -11.86 8.95 -10.91
CA ILE A 87 -12.56 7.84 -10.25
C ILE A 87 -12.61 8.08 -8.75
N TYR A 88 -11.45 8.34 -8.13
CA TYR A 88 -11.36 8.51 -6.68
C TYR A 88 -12.14 9.74 -6.20
N VAL A 89 -12.06 10.88 -6.88
CA VAL A 89 -12.88 12.06 -6.52
C VAL A 89 -14.37 11.76 -6.69
N SER A 90 -14.77 11.07 -7.75
CA SER A 90 -16.17 10.70 -7.93
C SER A 90 -16.68 9.78 -6.81
N GLU A 91 -15.85 8.84 -6.35
CA GLU A 91 -16.20 7.96 -5.23
C GLU A 91 -16.12 8.67 -3.87
N ALA A 92 -15.22 9.65 -3.70
CA ALA A 92 -15.10 10.45 -2.48
C ALA A 92 -16.39 11.25 -2.19
N THR A 93 -17.08 11.71 -3.25
CA THR A 93 -18.37 12.41 -3.11
C THR A 93 -19.53 11.48 -2.72
N LYS A 94 -19.38 10.17 -2.91
CA LYS A 94 -20.43 9.21 -2.59
C LYS A 94 -20.45 8.93 -1.08
N THR A 95 -21.64 8.61 -0.59
CA THR A 95 -21.80 8.18 0.80
C THR A 95 -21.01 6.89 1.02
N TYR A 96 -20.12 6.89 2.00
CA TYR A 96 -19.31 5.73 2.34
C TYR A 96 -20.19 4.50 2.62
N ARG A 97 -19.96 3.42 1.87
CA ARG A 97 -20.62 2.12 2.08
C ARG A 97 -19.62 1.14 2.65
N CYS A 98 -19.75 0.86 3.94
CA CYS A 98 -18.99 -0.20 4.59
C CYS A 98 -19.44 -1.56 4.05
N ASN A 99 -18.48 -2.41 3.66
CA ASN A 99 -18.73 -3.78 3.23
C ASN A 99 -19.07 -4.75 4.38
N LEU A 100 -19.11 -4.26 5.62
CA LEU A 100 -19.47 -5.05 6.80
C LEU A 100 -20.99 -5.09 7.02
N THR A 101 -21.50 -6.28 7.31
CA THR A 101 -22.86 -6.47 7.83
C THR A 101 -23.04 -5.79 9.19
N ARG A 102 -24.29 -5.51 9.58
CA ARG A 102 -24.60 -4.92 10.90
C ARG A 102 -24.06 -5.77 12.06
N THR A 103 -24.09 -7.10 11.92
CA THR A 103 -23.56 -8.06 12.89
C THR A 103 -22.05 -7.96 13.02
N GLU A 104 -21.32 -7.88 11.91
CA GLU A 104 -19.87 -7.72 11.90
C GLU A 104 -19.45 -6.36 12.46
N GLN A 105 -20.14 -5.27 12.09
CA GLN A 105 -19.88 -3.94 12.65
C GLN A 105 -20.06 -3.94 14.18
N ARG A 106 -21.12 -4.57 14.68
CA ARG A 106 -21.37 -4.71 16.13
C ARG A 106 -20.29 -5.56 16.80
N GLY A 107 -19.89 -6.66 16.18
CA GLY A 107 -18.80 -7.52 16.65
C GLY A 107 -17.48 -6.75 16.76
N LEU A 108 -17.10 -6.05 15.69
CA LEU A 108 -15.92 -5.21 15.63
C LEU A 108 -15.94 -4.10 16.71
N THR A 109 -17.07 -3.43 16.87
CA THR A 109 -17.22 -2.39 17.91
C THR A 109 -17.02 -2.97 19.31
N LYS A 110 -17.54 -4.18 19.59
CA LYS A 110 -17.31 -4.86 20.87
C LYS A 110 -15.84 -5.22 21.07
N LEU A 111 -15.17 -5.72 20.04
CA LEU A 111 -13.73 -6.04 20.10
C LEU A 111 -12.89 -4.79 20.36
N LEU A 112 -13.18 -3.68 19.66
CA LEU A 112 -12.48 -2.41 19.85
C LEU A 112 -12.66 -1.84 21.26
N ARG A 113 -13.85 -1.97 21.86
CA ARG A 113 -14.09 -1.57 23.26
C ARG A 113 -13.28 -2.39 24.26
N CYS A 114 -12.92 -3.62 23.90
CA CYS A 114 -12.13 -4.52 24.73
C CYS A 114 -10.64 -4.54 24.33
N LYS A 115 -10.17 -3.59 23.53
CA LYS A 115 -8.79 -3.56 23.01
C LYS A 115 -7.73 -3.63 24.12
N ASP A 116 -7.97 -3.02 25.27
CA ASP A 116 -7.01 -3.03 26.39
C ASP A 116 -6.94 -4.38 27.11
N ARG A 117 -7.91 -5.27 26.86
CA ARG A 117 -7.98 -6.61 27.48
C ARG A 117 -7.71 -7.73 26.49
N LEU A 118 -7.66 -7.41 25.19
CA LEU A 118 -7.52 -8.36 24.10
C LEU A 118 -6.28 -8.04 23.29
N ARG A 119 -5.46 -9.06 23.01
CA ARG A 119 -4.40 -8.97 22.03
C ARG A 119 -4.91 -9.47 20.68
N PHE A 120 -4.61 -8.67 19.65
CA PHE A 120 -4.91 -8.99 18.25
C PHE A 120 -3.61 -9.37 17.55
N THR A 121 -3.58 -10.54 16.93
CA THR A 121 -2.40 -11.03 16.19
C THR A 121 -2.81 -11.65 14.87
N ILE A 122 -1.87 -11.70 13.94
CA ILE A 122 -2.03 -12.39 12.66
C ILE A 122 -1.12 -13.62 12.74
N GLY A 123 -1.71 -14.80 12.54
CA GLY A 123 -0.98 -16.05 12.54
C GLY A 123 -0.04 -16.14 11.35
N ASP A 124 1.23 -16.40 11.62
CA ASP A 124 2.32 -16.45 10.63
C ASP A 124 2.04 -17.42 9.47
N LYS A 125 1.48 -18.60 9.77
CA LYS A 125 1.32 -19.68 8.78
C LYS A 125 0.05 -19.59 7.92
N CYS A 126 -1.05 -19.11 8.48
CA CYS A 126 -2.36 -19.14 7.82
C CYS A 126 -2.96 -17.76 7.59
N SER A 127 -2.25 -16.68 7.94
CA SER A 127 -2.80 -15.32 8.00
C SER A 127 -4.10 -15.25 8.80
N SER A 128 -4.30 -16.18 9.73
CA SER A 128 -5.52 -16.27 10.53
C SER A 128 -5.50 -15.16 11.56
N PHE A 129 -6.64 -14.49 11.72
CA PHE A 129 -6.80 -13.48 12.74
C PHE A 129 -7.06 -14.16 14.09
N VAL A 130 -6.16 -13.96 15.03
CA VAL A 130 -6.26 -14.55 16.37
C VAL A 130 -6.49 -13.44 17.38
N VAL A 131 -7.60 -13.59 18.12
CA VAL A 131 -7.95 -12.74 19.26
C VAL A 131 -7.76 -13.56 20.52
N MET A 132 -6.93 -13.08 21.43
CA MET A 132 -6.68 -13.75 22.71
C MET A 132 -6.75 -12.74 23.88
N PRO A 133 -7.15 -13.18 25.09
CA PRO A 133 -7.03 -12.33 26.27
C PRO A 133 -5.58 -11.96 26.55
N GLN A 134 -5.32 -10.73 26.98
CA GLN A 134 -3.97 -10.27 27.30
C GLN A 134 -3.36 -11.04 28.48
N SER A 135 -4.18 -11.58 29.39
CA SER A 135 -3.71 -12.46 30.47
C SER A 135 -3.11 -13.75 29.90
N MET A 136 -3.84 -14.41 29.00
CA MET A 136 -3.39 -15.64 28.34
C MET A 136 -2.13 -15.40 27.53
N ASP A 137 -2.04 -14.26 26.84
CA ASP A 137 -0.85 -13.90 26.09
C ASP A 137 0.40 -13.76 26.97
N LYS A 138 0.27 -13.14 28.15
CA LYS A 138 1.34 -13.05 29.15
C LYS A 138 1.77 -14.42 29.66
N ASP A 139 0.83 -15.34 29.84
CA ASP A 139 1.10 -16.72 30.29
C ASP A 139 1.79 -17.57 29.21
N ILE A 140 1.66 -17.21 27.94
CA ILE A 140 2.30 -17.92 26.81
C ILE A 140 3.71 -17.35 26.51
N THR A 141 3.92 -16.06 26.77
CA THR A 141 5.18 -15.37 26.44
C THR A 141 6.19 -15.28 27.60
N ASN A 142 5.76 -15.50 28.84
CA ASN A 142 6.64 -15.62 30.02
C ASN A 142 6.71 -17.06 30.50
#